data_AF-A0A024GD65-F1
#
_entry.id   AF-A0A024GD65-F1
#
_cell.length_a   1.000
_cell.length_b   1.000
_cell.length_c   1.000
_cell.angle_alpha   90.00
_cell.angle_beta   90.00
_cell.angle_gamma   90.00
#
_symmetry.space_group_name_H-M   'P 1'
#
loop_
_entity.id
_entity.type
_entity.pdbx_description
1 polymer ?
#
loop_
_entity_poly.entity_id
_entity_poly.type
_entity_poly.pdbx_seq_one_letter_code
_entity_poly.pdbx_strand_id
1 'polypeptide(L)'
;MTASGQCNLDIYNAFLNTTGQSIHIMTTLCRTHIRDLKFQSAGGFGPPTIRELKSAMCSSECLTADRLHQIAMETSSCSCSQLSHIKNDFCKQNSARYLCELLSECGIWKCKLEDYNCIRFEWESTHTCAGSILAPSWLLILLAVYLYLIICRMKNNVACHALALVISILHLIRLQL
;
A
#
# COMPACT_ATOMS: atom_id res chain seq x y z
N MET A 1 -23.52 -16.51 -9.08
CA MET A 1 -23.32 -15.57 -10.20
C MET A 1 -21.99 -15.89 -10.84
N THR A 2 -21.98 -16.76 -11.85
CA THR A 2 -20.78 -17.19 -12.58
C THR A 2 -20.91 -16.67 -14.01
N ALA A 3 -20.49 -15.43 -14.24
CA ALA A 3 -20.11 -15.02 -15.57
C ALA A 3 -18.72 -15.64 -15.81
N SER A 4 -18.67 -16.76 -16.54
CA SER A 4 -17.39 -17.31 -16.98
C SER A 4 -16.84 -16.41 -18.09
N GLY A 5 -16.22 -15.30 -17.71
CA GLY A 5 -15.17 -14.73 -18.54
C GLY A 5 -14.12 -15.82 -18.70
N GLN A 6 -13.81 -16.20 -19.94
CA GLN A 6 -12.74 -17.15 -20.19
C GLN A 6 -11.43 -16.56 -19.66
N CYS A 7 -10.81 -17.26 -18.72
CA CYS A 7 -9.48 -16.92 -18.21
C CYS A 7 -8.49 -16.90 -19.39
N ASN A 8 -7.82 -15.76 -19.60
CA ASN A 8 -6.87 -15.58 -20.69
C ASN A 8 -5.44 -15.75 -20.16
N LEU A 9 -4.93 -16.98 -20.23
CA LEU A 9 -3.57 -17.30 -19.79
C LEU A 9 -2.49 -16.64 -20.66
N ASP A 10 -2.77 -16.36 -21.94
CA ASP A 10 -1.79 -15.72 -22.83
C ASP A 10 -1.50 -14.28 -22.38
N ILE A 11 -2.55 -13.55 -21.99
CA ILE A 11 -2.42 -12.22 -21.39
C ILE A 11 -1.65 -12.29 -20.07
N TYR A 12 -1.93 -13.29 -19.23
CA TYR A 12 -1.19 -13.49 -17.98
C TYR A 12 0.31 -13.78 -18.24
N ASN A 13 0.62 -14.64 -19.20
CA ASN A 13 2.01 -14.96 -19.57
C ASN A 13 2.74 -13.73 -20.11
N ALA A 14 2.07 -12.90 -20.93
CA ALA A 14 2.61 -11.62 -21.36
C ALA A 14 2.84 -10.64 -20.20
N PHE A 15 1.94 -10.62 -19.21
CA PHE A 15 2.11 -9.86 -17.97
C PHE A 15 3.31 -10.35 -17.17
N LEU A 16 3.51 -11.66 -17.04
CA LEU A 16 4.68 -12.23 -16.35
C LEU A 16 6.00 -11.88 -17.04
N ASN A 17 6.02 -11.80 -18.38
CA ASN A 17 7.24 -11.41 -19.10
C ASN A 17 7.67 -9.96 -18.82
N THR A 18 6.75 -9.08 -18.42
CA THR A 18 7.04 -7.66 -18.13
C THR A 18 7.16 -7.37 -16.64
N THR A 19 6.29 -7.98 -15.83
CA THR A 19 6.08 -7.64 -14.42
C THR A 19 6.31 -8.82 -13.49
N GLY A 20 6.59 -10.02 -14.04
CA GLY A 20 6.83 -11.26 -13.30
C GLY A 20 8.01 -11.19 -12.33
N GLN A 21 9.07 -10.48 -12.70
CA GLN A 21 10.19 -10.25 -11.79
C GLN A 21 9.78 -9.35 -10.61
N SER A 22 9.05 -8.28 -10.87
CA SER A 22 8.60 -7.34 -9.84
C SER A 22 7.63 -7.99 -8.86
N ILE A 23 6.65 -8.77 -9.35
CA ILE A 23 5.72 -9.50 -8.47
C ILE A 23 6.47 -10.49 -7.58
N HIS A 24 7.45 -11.23 -8.12
CA HIS A 24 8.24 -12.17 -7.34
C HIS A 24 9.11 -11.50 -6.27
N ILE A 25 9.81 -10.41 -6.65
CA ILE A 25 10.67 -9.65 -5.72
C ILE A 25 9.83 -9.04 -4.60
N MET A 26 8.75 -8.31 -4.93
CA MET A 26 7.93 -7.62 -3.93
C MET A 26 7.27 -8.61 -2.97
N THR A 27 6.82 -9.74 -3.49
CA THR A 27 6.25 -10.83 -2.68
C THR A 27 7.28 -11.42 -1.72
N THR A 28 8.51 -11.67 -2.21
CA THR A 28 9.59 -12.21 -1.38
C THR A 28 10.01 -11.21 -0.30
N LEU A 29 10.11 -9.92 -0.64
CA LEU A 29 10.43 -8.87 0.31
C LEU A 29 9.33 -8.72 1.37
N CYS A 30 8.05 -8.68 0.97
CA CYS A 30 6.93 -8.63 1.90
C CYS A 30 6.95 -9.83 2.87
N ARG A 31 7.11 -11.05 2.33
CA ARG A 31 7.18 -12.27 3.15
C ARG A 31 8.35 -12.24 4.13
N THR A 32 9.50 -11.74 3.68
CA THR A 32 10.70 -11.60 4.52
C THR A 32 10.47 -10.58 5.63
N HIS A 33 9.94 -9.41 5.30
CA HIS A 33 9.65 -8.36 6.27
C HIS A 33 8.69 -8.84 7.38
N ILE A 34 7.63 -9.57 7.01
CA ILE A 34 6.70 -10.18 7.99
C ILE A 34 7.42 -11.26 8.82
N ARG A 35 8.27 -12.08 8.20
CA ARG A 35 9.05 -13.12 8.91
C ARG A 35 10.01 -12.50 9.93
N ASP A 36 10.62 -11.36 9.62
CA ASP A 36 11.60 -10.71 10.49
C ASP A 36 10.98 -10.23 11.80
N LEU A 37 9.69 -9.86 11.79
CA LEU A 37 8.94 -9.58 13.03
C LEU A 37 8.93 -10.78 13.99
N LYS A 38 8.90 -12.02 13.46
CA LYS A 38 8.97 -13.25 14.27
C LYS A 38 10.32 -13.40 14.97
N PHE A 39 11.39 -13.05 14.28
CA PHE A 39 12.74 -13.15 14.84
C PHE A 39 12.99 -12.05 15.86
N GLN A 40 12.49 -10.83 15.62
CA GLN A 40 12.58 -9.73 16.58
C GLN A 40 11.79 -10.04 17.86
N SER A 41 10.60 -10.63 17.75
CA SER A 41 9.80 -11.08 18.90
C SER A 41 10.45 -12.24 19.67
N ALA A 42 11.11 -13.17 18.96
CA ALA A 42 11.83 -14.28 19.59
C ALA A 42 13.02 -13.84 20.47
N GLY A 43 13.50 -12.59 20.31
CA GLY A 43 14.56 -11.98 21.13
C GLY A 43 14.15 -11.58 22.55
N GLY A 44 12.94 -11.94 23.02
CA GLY A 44 12.48 -11.70 24.39
C GLY A 44 11.51 -10.52 24.56
N PHE A 45 11.02 -9.94 23.46
CA PHE A 45 10.13 -8.78 23.49
C PHE A 45 8.63 -9.13 23.49
N GLY A 46 8.28 -10.42 23.48
CA GLY A 46 6.90 -10.89 23.38
C GLY A 46 6.38 -10.90 21.94
N PRO A 47 5.09 -11.20 21.71
CA PRO A 47 4.51 -11.19 20.36
C PRO A 47 4.56 -9.80 19.73
N PRO A 48 4.66 -9.69 18.38
CA PRO A 48 4.67 -8.41 17.69
C PRO A 48 3.44 -7.56 18.05
N THR A 49 3.67 -6.28 18.31
CA THR A 49 2.60 -5.32 18.57
C THR A 49 1.82 -5.02 17.29
N ILE A 50 0.55 -4.61 17.43
CA ILE A 50 -0.27 -4.17 16.29
C ILE A 50 0.41 -3.07 15.47
N ARG A 51 1.21 -2.19 16.11
CA ARG A 51 1.98 -1.14 15.42
C ARG A 51 3.04 -1.74 14.50
N GLU A 52 3.75 -2.76 14.94
CA GLU A 52 4.77 -3.45 14.15
C GLU A 52 4.12 -4.26 13.02
N LEU A 53 3.02 -4.95 13.30
CA LEU A 53 2.23 -5.63 12.26
C LEU A 53 1.74 -4.67 11.20
N LYS A 54 1.19 -3.52 11.61
CA LYS A 54 0.77 -2.45 10.70
C LYS A 54 1.94 -1.90 9.89
N SER A 55 3.10 -1.68 10.51
CA SER A 55 4.31 -1.22 9.81
C SER A 55 4.75 -2.20 8.72
N ALA A 56 4.74 -3.51 8.99
CA ALA A 56 5.07 -4.51 8.00
C ALA A 56 4.00 -4.62 6.90
N MET A 57 2.73 -4.70 7.27
CA MET A 57 1.61 -4.86 6.34
C MET A 57 1.37 -3.65 5.44
N CYS A 58 1.74 -2.46 5.89
CA CYS A 58 1.64 -1.21 5.13
C CYS A 58 2.96 -0.79 4.47
N SER A 59 3.96 -1.68 4.48
CA SER A 59 5.19 -1.48 3.72
C SER A 59 4.90 -1.45 2.21
N SER A 60 5.72 -0.70 1.48
CA SER A 60 5.59 -0.56 0.02
C SER A 60 5.61 -1.90 -0.70
N GLU A 61 6.40 -2.85 -0.20
CA GLU A 61 6.59 -4.18 -0.77
C GLU A 61 5.31 -5.00 -0.67
N CYS A 62 4.66 -5.02 0.51
CA CYS A 62 3.41 -5.74 0.71
C CYS A 62 2.25 -5.13 -0.09
N LEU A 63 2.12 -3.80 -0.07
CA LEU A 63 1.10 -3.09 -0.84
C LEU A 63 1.29 -3.31 -2.35
N THR A 64 2.52 -3.21 -2.84
CA THR A 64 2.84 -3.41 -4.26
C THR A 64 2.63 -4.86 -4.66
N ALA A 65 3.06 -5.82 -3.83
CA ALA A 65 2.84 -7.25 -4.11
C ALA A 65 1.35 -7.56 -4.27
N ASP A 66 0.51 -7.14 -3.32
CA ASP A 66 -0.94 -7.37 -3.41
C ASP A 66 -1.55 -6.69 -4.63
N ARG A 67 -1.13 -5.45 -4.92
CA ARG A 67 -1.63 -4.70 -6.08
C ARG A 67 -1.24 -5.37 -7.39
N LEU A 68 -0.02 -5.88 -7.53
CA LEU A 68 0.43 -6.57 -8.73
C LEU A 68 -0.32 -7.88 -8.97
N HIS A 69 -0.61 -8.65 -7.92
CA HIS A 69 -1.46 -9.84 -8.02
C HIS A 69 -2.89 -9.48 -8.43
N GLN A 70 -3.45 -8.41 -7.86
CA GLN A 70 -4.77 -7.92 -8.23
C GLN A 70 -4.81 -7.51 -9.72
N ILE A 71 -3.84 -6.71 -10.17
CA ILE A 71 -3.74 -6.30 -11.58
C ILE A 71 -3.61 -7.52 -12.49
N ALA A 72 -2.82 -8.52 -12.11
CA ALA A 72 -2.66 -9.74 -12.90
C ALA A 72 -3.99 -10.49 -13.08
N MET A 73 -4.79 -10.64 -12.01
CA MET A 73 -6.12 -11.24 -12.08
C MET A 73 -7.11 -10.40 -12.89
N GLU A 74 -7.13 -9.07 -12.67
CA GLU A 74 -8.00 -8.15 -13.40
C GLU A 74 -7.69 -8.16 -14.90
N THR A 75 -6.41 -8.13 -15.26
CA THR A 75 -5.95 -8.07 -16.66
C THR A 75 -6.20 -9.37 -17.40
N SER A 76 -5.96 -10.52 -16.75
CA SER A 76 -6.17 -11.84 -17.35
C SER A 76 -7.62 -12.34 -17.26
N SER A 77 -8.46 -11.66 -16.46
CA SER A 77 -9.80 -12.14 -16.08
C SER A 77 -9.79 -13.54 -15.46
N CYS A 78 -8.65 -13.99 -14.93
CA CYS A 78 -8.48 -15.27 -14.29
C CYS A 78 -8.65 -15.16 -12.78
N SER A 79 -9.22 -16.20 -12.17
CA SER A 79 -9.18 -16.36 -10.71
C SER A 79 -7.79 -16.78 -10.23
N CYS A 80 -7.47 -16.51 -8.96
CA CYS A 80 -6.16 -16.86 -8.39
C CYS A 80 -5.83 -18.37 -8.49
N SER A 81 -6.86 -19.23 -8.44
CA SER A 81 -6.69 -20.69 -8.53
C SER A 81 -6.32 -21.14 -9.95
N GLN A 82 -6.80 -20.42 -10.97
CA GLN A 82 -6.44 -20.67 -12.37
C GLN A 82 -5.03 -20.18 -12.72
N LEU A 83 -4.58 -19.11 -12.06
CA LEU A 83 -3.22 -18.57 -12.22
C LEU A 83 -2.14 -19.33 -11.43
N SER A 84 -2.56 -20.24 -10.55
CA SER A 84 -1.63 -20.99 -9.71
C SER A 84 -1.01 -22.17 -10.48
N HIS A 85 0.32 -22.19 -10.61
CA HIS A 85 1.03 -23.33 -11.24
C HIS A 85 1.18 -24.52 -10.29
N ILE A 86 1.36 -24.22 -9.00
CA ILE A 86 1.43 -25.20 -7.91
C ILE A 86 0.25 -24.94 -6.99
N LYS A 87 -0.36 -25.99 -6.42
CA LYS A 87 -1.59 -25.95 -5.61
C LYS A 87 -1.82 -24.63 -4.83
N ASN A 88 -2.59 -23.73 -5.46
CA ASN A 88 -3.01 -22.42 -4.96
C ASN A 88 -1.85 -21.50 -4.50
N ASP A 89 -0.68 -21.60 -5.10
CA ASP A 89 0.50 -20.79 -4.75
C ASP A 89 0.22 -19.30 -4.94
N PHE A 90 -0.35 -18.89 -6.07
CA PHE A 90 -0.73 -17.50 -6.34
C PHE A 90 -1.73 -16.99 -5.30
N CYS A 91 -2.75 -17.80 -4.96
CA CYS A 91 -3.73 -17.41 -3.95
C CYS A 91 -3.13 -17.20 -2.55
N LYS A 92 -2.03 -17.92 -2.23
CA LYS A 92 -1.33 -17.82 -0.95
C LYS A 92 -0.40 -16.62 -0.85
N GLN A 93 -0.06 -15.99 -1.97
CA GLN A 93 0.93 -14.89 -2.02
C GLN A 93 0.40 -13.54 -1.55
N ASN A 94 -0.81 -13.50 -0.98
CA ASN A 94 -1.38 -12.30 -0.37
C ASN A 94 -0.67 -11.94 0.95
N SER A 95 -0.37 -10.66 1.15
CA SER A 95 0.36 -10.18 2.34
C SER A 95 -0.32 -10.55 3.66
N ALA A 96 -1.65 -10.48 3.74
CA ALA A 96 -2.38 -10.83 4.96
C ALA A 96 -2.40 -12.34 5.20
N ARG A 97 -2.27 -13.18 4.15
CA ARG A 97 -2.07 -14.62 4.33
C ARG A 97 -0.70 -14.94 4.88
N TYR A 98 0.35 -14.20 4.48
CA TYR A 98 1.67 -14.35 5.09
C TYR A 98 1.66 -14.02 6.57
N LEU A 99 0.93 -12.97 6.97
CA LEU A 99 0.75 -12.63 8.37
C LEU A 99 0.16 -13.81 9.17
N CYS A 100 -0.90 -14.41 8.62
CA CYS A 100 -1.55 -15.60 9.21
C CYS A 100 -0.60 -16.81 9.27
N GLU A 101 0.10 -17.12 8.18
CA GLU A 101 0.98 -18.30 8.07
C GLU A 101 2.22 -18.18 8.97
N LEU A 102 2.84 -17.00 9.02
CA LEU A 102 4.15 -16.82 9.67
C LEU A 102 4.03 -16.48 11.15
N LEU A 103 3.05 -15.65 11.51
CA LEU A 103 2.88 -15.11 12.87
C LEU A 103 1.65 -15.66 13.60
N SER A 104 0.80 -16.47 12.94
CA SER A 104 -0.46 -16.94 13.50
C SER A 104 -1.44 -15.82 13.87
N GLU A 105 -1.21 -14.61 13.33
CA GLU A 105 -2.06 -13.44 13.50
C GLU A 105 -3.15 -13.42 12.42
N CYS A 106 -4.02 -14.43 12.46
CA CYS A 106 -5.23 -14.50 11.66
C CYS A 106 -6.43 -14.04 12.48
N GLY A 107 -7.17 -13.03 12.01
CA GLY A 107 -8.49 -12.72 12.56
C GLY A 107 -9.50 -13.84 12.29
N ILE A 108 -10.75 -13.65 12.69
CA ILE A 108 -11.87 -14.60 12.44
C ILE A 108 -12.39 -14.46 10.99
N TRP A 109 -11.49 -14.23 10.04
CA TRP A 109 -11.85 -13.91 8.67
C TRP A 109 -12.18 -15.19 7.91
N LYS A 110 -13.47 -15.40 7.65
CA LYS A 110 -14.00 -16.59 6.95
C LYS A 110 -13.83 -16.49 5.43
N CYS A 111 -12.68 -16.01 4.98
CA CYS A 111 -12.36 -15.83 3.57
C CYS A 111 -12.01 -17.17 2.92
N LYS A 112 -12.60 -17.44 1.76
CA LYS A 112 -12.22 -18.58 0.91
C LYS A 112 -10.80 -18.37 0.37
N LEU A 113 -10.12 -19.44 -0.02
CA LEU A 113 -8.76 -19.34 -0.57
C LEU A 113 -8.77 -18.68 -1.95
N GLU A 114 -9.83 -18.92 -2.73
CA GLU A 114 -10.04 -18.41 -4.08
C GLU A 114 -10.35 -16.91 -4.09
N ASP A 115 -10.80 -16.36 -2.95
CA ASP A 115 -10.97 -14.94 -2.75
C ASP A 115 -9.64 -14.34 -2.25
N TYR A 116 -8.81 -13.95 -3.21
CA TYR A 116 -7.48 -13.41 -2.94
C TYR A 116 -7.53 -12.13 -2.08
N ASN A 117 -8.48 -11.24 -2.35
CA ASN A 117 -8.54 -9.91 -1.74
C ASN A 117 -9.27 -9.87 -0.40
N CYS A 118 -10.21 -10.79 -0.15
CA CYS A 118 -11.04 -10.78 1.07
C CYS A 118 -10.22 -10.61 2.35
N ILE A 119 -9.14 -11.38 2.52
CA ILE A 119 -8.37 -11.35 3.77
C ILE A 119 -7.58 -10.06 3.95
N ARG A 120 -7.11 -9.46 2.84
CA ARG A 120 -6.45 -8.16 2.88
C ARG A 120 -7.44 -7.05 3.22
N PHE A 121 -8.63 -7.08 2.63
CA PHE A 121 -9.71 -6.13 2.92
C PHE A 121 -10.14 -6.19 4.39
N GLU A 122 -10.31 -7.40 4.93
CA GLU A 122 -10.65 -7.62 6.34
C GLU A 122 -9.58 -7.06 7.29
N TRP A 123 -8.29 -7.25 6.97
CA TRP A 123 -7.20 -6.63 7.71
C TRP A 123 -7.27 -5.10 7.66
N GLU A 124 -7.43 -4.52 6.47
CA GLU A 124 -7.48 -3.07 6.30
C GLU A 124 -8.70 -2.42 6.94
N SER A 125 -9.82 -3.14 7.06
CA SER A 125 -11.02 -2.65 7.74
C SER A 125 -10.78 -2.37 9.22
N THR A 126 -9.84 -3.09 9.84
CA THR A 126 -9.45 -2.96 11.25
C THR A 126 -8.15 -2.16 11.42
N HIS A 127 -7.27 -2.17 10.41
CA HIS A 127 -5.93 -1.58 10.46
C HIS A 127 -5.62 -0.82 9.17
N THR A 128 -6.14 0.38 9.02
CA THR A 128 -5.97 1.19 7.80
C THR A 128 -4.51 1.55 7.55
N CYS A 129 -4.01 1.28 6.35
CA CYS A 129 -2.68 1.71 5.89
C CYS A 129 -2.60 3.19 5.52
N ALA A 130 -3.62 3.98 5.87
CA ALA A 130 -3.51 5.43 5.93
C ALA A 130 -2.39 5.76 6.92
N GLY A 131 -1.17 5.87 6.38
CA GLY A 131 -0.12 6.62 7.02
C GLY A 131 -0.72 7.99 7.33
N SER A 132 -0.37 8.52 8.49
CA SER A 132 -0.61 9.91 8.79
C SER A 132 -0.01 10.71 7.64
N ILE A 133 -0.82 11.04 6.62
CA ILE A 133 -0.63 12.26 5.87
C ILE A 133 -0.71 13.26 7.00
N LEU A 134 0.45 13.74 7.44
CA LEU A 134 0.53 14.94 8.25
C LEU A 134 -0.16 15.97 7.37
N ALA A 135 -1.48 16.12 7.51
CA ALA A 135 -2.20 17.25 6.98
C ALA A 135 -1.42 18.41 7.59
N PRO A 136 -0.66 19.18 6.78
CA PRO A 136 0.15 20.23 7.33
C PRO A 136 -0.80 21.10 8.13
N SER A 137 -0.54 21.20 9.44
CA SER A 137 -1.41 21.98 10.31
C SER A 137 -1.54 23.36 9.69
N TRP A 138 -2.77 23.79 9.43
CA TRP A 138 -3.04 25.09 8.81
C TRP A 138 -2.33 26.22 9.57
N LEU A 139 -2.16 26.06 10.89
CA LEU A 139 -1.35 26.94 11.73
C LEU A 139 0.12 27.02 11.29
N LEU A 140 0.75 25.89 10.97
CA LEU A 140 2.15 25.86 10.49
C LEU A 140 2.29 26.50 9.12
N ILE A 141 1.31 26.30 8.23
CA ILE A 141 1.29 26.96 6.92
C ILE A 141 1.13 28.48 7.08
N LEU A 142 0.14 28.92 7.87
CA LEU A 142 -0.09 30.34 8.11
C LEU A 142 1.11 31.01 8.78
N LEU A 143 1.76 30.33 9.71
CA LEU A 143 2.94 30.85 10.40
C LEU A 143 4.14 30.94 9.45
N ALA A 144 4.33 29.97 8.55
CA ALA A 144 5.35 30.03 7.50
C ALA A 144 5.09 31.19 6.51
N VAL A 145 3.84 31.40 6.10
CA VAL A 145 3.45 32.52 5.23
C VAL A 145 3.66 33.86 5.94
N TYR A 146 3.27 33.96 7.21
CA TYR A 146 3.46 35.18 8.01
C TYR A 146 4.93 35.54 8.19
N LEU A 147 5.78 34.56 8.53
CA LEU A 147 7.23 34.75 8.62
C LEU A 147 7.84 35.17 7.27
N TYR A 148 7.40 34.55 6.18
CA TYR A 148 7.83 34.92 4.83
C TYR A 148 7.47 36.38 4.50
N LEU A 149 6.26 36.82 4.83
CA LEU A 149 5.82 38.21 4.64
C LEU A 149 6.64 39.21 5.48
N ILE A 150 6.97 38.86 6.73
CA ILE A 150 7.85 39.69 7.58
C ILE A 150 9.24 39.83 6.96
N ILE A 151 9.85 38.72 6.54
CA ILE A 151 11.18 38.71 5.93
C ILE A 151 11.19 39.56 4.64
N CYS A 152 10.16 39.41 3.79
CA CYS A 152 10.02 40.21 2.59
C CYS A 152 9.85 41.71 2.89
N ARG A 153 9.08 42.07 3.93
CA ARG A 153 8.91 43.47 4.36
C ARG A 153 10.23 44.10 4.83
N MET A 154 11.06 43.34 5.56
CA MET A 154 12.37 43.85 5.99
C MET A 154 13.35 44.06 4.84
N LYS A 155 13.22 43.30 3.75
CA LYS A 155 14.17 43.33 2.63
C LYS A 155 13.80 44.34 1.53
N ASN A 156 12.66 45.05 1.66
CA ASN A 156 12.17 46.10 0.77
C ASN A 156 12.24 45.75 -0.73
N ASN A 157 12.00 44.47 -1.05
CA ASN A 157 12.27 43.93 -2.37
C ASN A 157 10.95 43.71 -3.11
N VAL A 158 10.70 44.52 -4.14
CA VAL A 158 9.41 44.57 -4.89
C VAL A 158 9.07 43.22 -5.54
N ALA A 159 10.08 42.39 -5.82
CA ALA A 159 9.91 41.04 -6.38
C ALA A 159 9.16 40.05 -5.45
N CYS A 160 9.14 40.29 -4.13
CA CYS A 160 8.47 39.39 -3.17
C CYS A 160 6.94 39.39 -3.30
N HIS A 161 6.33 40.53 -3.65
CA HIS A 161 4.87 40.67 -3.71
C HIS A 161 4.25 39.83 -4.84
N ALA A 162 4.95 39.68 -5.96
CA ALA A 162 4.47 38.88 -7.10
C ALA A 162 4.44 37.37 -6.77
N LEU A 163 5.44 36.87 -6.05
CA LEU A 163 5.56 35.44 -5.71
C LEU A 163 4.49 35.00 -4.69
N ALA A 164 4.17 35.85 -3.71
CA ALA A 164 3.12 35.56 -2.72
C ALA A 164 1.72 35.52 -3.37
N LEU A 165 1.47 36.35 -4.37
CA LEU A 165 0.22 36.40 -5.13
C LEU A 165 0.06 35.16 -6.02
N VAL A 166 1.13 34.72 -6.69
CA VAL A 166 1.14 33.51 -7.51
C VAL A 166 0.91 32.25 -6.66
N ILE A 167 1.55 32.13 -5.49
CA ILE A 167 1.35 30.98 -4.59
C ILE A 167 -0.10 30.94 -4.07
N SER A 168 -0.67 32.11 -3.72
CA SER A 168 -2.05 32.20 -3.24
C SER A 168 -3.07 31.82 -4.34
N ILE A 169 -2.83 32.24 -5.59
CA ILE A 169 -3.67 31.89 -6.74
C ILE A 169 -3.54 30.39 -7.09
N LEU A 170 -2.33 29.83 -7.10
CA LEU A 170 -2.12 28.40 -7.34
C LEU A 170 -2.85 27.54 -6.29
N HIS A 171 -2.89 27.99 -5.03
CA HIS A 171 -3.59 27.30 -3.96
C HIS A 171 -5.12 27.36 -4.10
N LEU A 172 -5.67 28.47 -4.58
CA LEU A 172 -7.10 28.61 -4.88
C LEU A 172 -7.54 27.71 -6.04
N ILE A 173 -6.71 27.58 -7.07
CA ILE A 173 -6.99 26.70 -8.22
C ILE A 173 -6.96 25.22 -7.79
N ARG A 174 -6.06 24.84 -6.88
CA ARG A 174 -5.94 23.47 -6.38
C ARG A 174 -7.03 23.05 -5.37
N LEU A 175 -7.85 23.98 -4.90
CA LEU A 175 -9.00 23.70 -4.01
C LEU A 175 -10.32 23.48 -4.78
N GLN A 176 -10.34 23.76 -6.09
CA GLN A 176 -11.52 23.66 -6.95
C GLN A 176 -11.50 22.44 -7.89
N LEU A 177 -10.42 21.66 -7.88
CA LEU A 177 -10.27 20.34 -8.52
C LEU A 177 -10.12 19.26 -7.46
#